data_AF-A0A821NT18-F1
#
_entry.id   AF-A0A821NT18-F1
#
_cell.length_a   1.000
_cell.length_b   1.000
_cell.length_c   1.000
_cell.angle_alpha   90.00
_cell.angle_beta   90.00
_cell.angle_gamma   90.00
#
_symmetry.space_group_name_H-M   'P 1'
#
loop_
_entity.id
_entity.type
_entity.pdbx_description
1 polymer ?
#
loop_
_entity_poly.entity_id
_entity_poly.type
_entity_poly.pdbx_seq_one_letter_code
_entity_poly.pdbx_strand_id
1 'polypeptide(L)'
;MVGQMIARRVVGLTLELIKEGKTADRALLIAGQPGTGKTVIAMGEFVEIQIDRPATGSVPIELIFSLEKAVTFLALFSGDTGQIKSEVRERINDKVAEWHEEGKAEIVPGVLFTDEVHMLDIEFFSFLNRALESDMVLILIMATNRGITNIRETNQQSPHGIPIDLLDCLLIMTTEPYEADEIK
;
A
#
# COMPACT_ATOMS: atom_id res chain seq x y z
N MET A 1 -0.43 -5.29 20.44
CA MET A 1 0.04 -6.43 19.61
C MET A 1 0.95 -7.31 20.44
N VAL A 2 0.84 -8.63 20.30
CA VAL A 2 1.70 -9.63 20.95
C VAL A 2 2.65 -10.19 19.90
N GLY A 3 3.92 -10.37 20.25
CA GLY A 3 4.93 -10.97 19.37
C GLY A 3 5.37 -10.13 18.18
N GLN A 4 6.10 -10.76 17.26
CA GLN A 4 6.60 -10.16 16.01
C GLN A 4 7.42 -8.87 16.21
N MET A 5 8.24 -8.81 17.26
CA MET A 5 8.94 -7.59 17.68
C MET A 5 9.87 -7.02 16.60
N ILE A 6 10.58 -7.89 15.88
CA ILE A 6 11.48 -7.47 14.79
C ILE A 6 10.66 -6.90 13.64
N ALA A 7 9.63 -7.64 13.21
CA ALA A 7 8.76 -7.23 12.11
C ALA A 7 8.09 -5.88 12.38
N ARG A 8 7.53 -5.68 13.58
CA ARG A 8 6.92 -4.42 14.01
C ARG A 8 7.89 -3.25 13.97
N ARG A 9 9.09 -3.44 14.54
CA ARG A 9 10.13 -2.41 14.54
C ARG A 9 10.55 -2.04 13.12
N VAL A 10 10.71 -3.03 12.23
CA VAL A 10 11.08 -2.78 10.83
C VAL A 10 9.98 -2.02 10.10
N VAL A 11 8.70 -2.38 10.27
CA VAL A 11 7.58 -1.64 9.68
C VAL A 11 7.54 -0.20 10.18
N GLY A 12 7.62 0.03 11.49
CA GLY A 12 7.61 1.38 12.06
C GLY A 12 8.73 2.25 11.49
N LEU A 13 9.97 1.76 11.50
CA LEU A 13 11.13 2.47 10.93
C LEU A 13 10.96 2.73 9.42
N THR A 14 10.45 1.76 8.68
CA THR A 14 10.26 1.91 7.22
C THR A 14 9.21 2.98 6.93
N LEU A 15 8.09 2.96 7.65
CA LEU A 15 7.05 3.97 7.48
C LEU A 15 7.54 5.37 7.89
N GLU A 16 8.37 5.50 8.92
CA GLU A 16 9.03 6.76 9.27
C GLU A 16 9.97 7.25 8.16
N LEU A 17 10.81 6.38 7.61
CA LEU A 17 11.73 6.74 6.53
C LEU A 17 11.00 7.18 5.26
N ILE A 18 9.90 6.50 4.93
CA ILE A 18 9.03 6.85 3.80
C ILE A 18 8.36 8.21 4.07
N LYS A 19 7.88 8.47 5.30
CA LYS A 19 7.31 9.77 5.69
C LYS A 19 8.31 10.92 5.54
N GLU A 20 9.55 10.70 5.94
CA GLU A 20 10.60 11.72 5.86
C GLU A 20 11.11 11.94 4.41
N GLY A 21 10.60 11.18 3.44
CA GLY A 21 11.04 11.25 2.03
C GLY A 21 12.50 10.83 1.84
N LYS A 22 13.06 10.08 2.79
CA LYS A 22 14.49 9.68 2.79
C LYS A 22 14.75 8.42 1.98
N THR A 23 13.72 7.66 1.61
CA THR A 23 13.83 6.50 0.74
C THR A 23 13.31 6.82 -0.66
N ALA A 24 14.03 6.37 -1.68
CA ALA A 24 13.49 6.30 -3.04
C ALA A 24 12.36 5.26 -3.12
N ASP A 25 12.45 4.24 -2.26
CA ASP A 25 11.51 3.14 -2.18
C ASP A 25 10.25 3.59 -1.42
N ARG A 26 9.12 3.60 -2.12
CA ARG A 26 7.79 3.94 -1.58
C ARG A 26 6.92 2.69 -1.34
N ALA A 27 7.52 1.51 -1.38
CA ALA A 27 6.81 0.25 -1.33
C ALA A 27 7.48 -0.78 -0.40
N LEU A 28 6.66 -1.42 0.43
CA LEU A 28 7.03 -2.44 1.42
C LEU A 28 6.32 -3.75 1.10
N LEU A 29 7.05 -4.86 1.08
CA LEU A 29 6.51 -6.22 0.98
C LEU A 29 6.72 -6.97 2.29
N ILE A 30 5.63 -7.45 2.89
CA ILE A 30 5.63 -8.32 4.06
C ILE A 30 5.39 -9.77 3.60
N ALA A 31 6.42 -10.60 3.66
CA ALA A 31 6.35 -12.00 3.25
C ALA A 31 6.34 -12.94 4.46
N GLY A 32 5.45 -13.92 4.50
CA GLY A 32 5.44 -14.89 5.59
C GLY A 32 4.24 -15.81 5.58
N GLN A 33 4.28 -16.86 6.40
CA GLN A 33 3.23 -17.88 6.43
C GLN A 33 1.85 -17.28 6.78
N PRO A 34 0.74 -17.91 6.37
CA PRO A 34 -0.59 -17.51 6.83
C PRO A 34 -0.65 -17.47 8.36
N GLY A 35 -1.38 -16.50 8.92
CA GLY A 35 -1.55 -16.39 10.37
C GLY A 35 -0.37 -15.76 11.14
N THR A 36 0.71 -15.32 10.48
CA THR A 36 1.86 -14.64 11.11
C THR A 36 1.64 -13.15 11.40
N GLY A 37 0.41 -12.64 11.24
CA GLY A 37 0.05 -11.27 11.58
C GLY A 37 0.45 -10.18 10.59
N LYS A 38 0.86 -10.50 9.36
CA LYS A 38 1.26 -9.53 8.31
C LYS A 38 0.33 -8.31 8.21
N THR A 39 -0.97 -8.55 8.06
CA THR A 39 -2.02 -7.53 7.94
C THR A 39 -2.15 -6.69 9.21
N VAL A 40 -2.08 -7.33 10.38
CA VAL A 40 -2.18 -6.65 11.68
C VAL A 40 -0.95 -5.77 11.93
N ILE A 41 0.24 -6.22 11.52
CA ILE A 41 1.47 -5.43 11.63
C ILE A 41 1.41 -4.21 10.71
N ALA A 42 1.06 -4.40 9.44
CA ALA A 42 0.93 -3.30 8.48
C ALA A 42 -0.11 -2.26 8.94
N MET A 43 -1.31 -2.71 9.31
CA MET A 43 -2.40 -1.82 9.69
C MET A 43 -2.20 -1.20 11.07
N GLY A 44 -1.71 -1.96 12.05
CA GLY A 44 -1.50 -1.49 13.41
C GLY A 44 -0.49 -0.35 13.48
N GLU A 45 0.67 -0.55 12.86
CA GLU A 45 1.73 0.47 12.83
C GLU A 45 1.29 1.70 12.00
N PHE A 46 0.53 1.52 10.91
CA PHE A 46 -0.01 2.65 10.14
C PHE A 46 -1.03 3.48 10.93
N VAL A 47 -1.94 2.84 11.65
CA VAL A 47 -2.94 3.54 12.48
C VAL A 47 -2.25 4.37 13.56
N GLU A 48 -1.23 3.81 14.22
CA GLU A 48 -0.43 4.52 15.22
C GLU A 48 0.23 5.76 14.62
N ILE A 49 0.78 5.61 13.42
CA ILE A 49 1.41 6.67 12.64
C ILE A 49 0.48 7.81 12.21
N GLN A 50 -0.81 7.53 11.99
CA GLN A 50 -1.82 8.53 11.62
C GLN A 50 -2.40 9.24 12.85
N ILE A 51 -2.52 8.56 13.98
CA ILE A 51 -3.02 9.14 15.25
C ILE A 51 -2.04 10.19 15.79
N ASP A 52 -0.74 10.02 15.58
CA ASP A 52 0.29 10.97 16.01
C ASP A 52 0.36 12.25 15.15
N ARG A 53 -0.51 12.39 14.13
CA ARG A 53 -0.62 13.66 13.39
C ARG A 53 -1.32 14.73 14.26
N PRO A 54 -0.80 15.97 14.30
CA PRO A 54 -1.49 17.05 14.98
C PRO A 54 -2.84 17.31 14.32
N ALA A 55 -3.92 17.22 15.10
CA ALA A 55 -5.31 17.49 14.68
C ALA A 55 -5.49 18.96 14.30
N THR A 56 -5.00 19.34 13.12
CA THR A 56 -5.00 20.73 12.66
C THR A 56 -6.16 20.97 11.72
N GLY A 57 -7.41 20.80 12.18
CA GLY A 57 -8.63 21.27 11.47
C GLY A 57 -8.82 20.85 10.00
N SER A 58 -7.99 19.94 9.49
CA SER A 58 -7.90 19.53 8.10
C SER A 58 -8.73 18.28 7.90
N VAL A 59 -9.60 18.29 6.90
CA VAL A 59 -10.38 17.11 6.52
C VAL A 59 -9.38 16.06 5.98
N PRO A 60 -9.13 14.95 6.70
CA PRO A 60 -8.24 13.92 6.19
C PRO A 60 -8.96 13.22 5.06
N ILE A 61 -8.44 13.28 3.83
CA ILE A 61 -8.83 12.31 2.81
C ILE A 61 -8.06 11.03 3.13
N GLU A 62 -8.53 10.32 4.16
CA GLU A 62 -8.00 9.03 4.55
C GLU A 62 -8.40 7.99 3.50
N LEU A 63 -7.47 7.68 2.61
CA LEU A 63 -7.63 6.63 1.62
C LEU A 63 -7.10 5.31 2.20
N ILE A 64 -7.80 4.77 3.19
CA ILE A 64 -7.63 3.35 3.58
C ILE A 64 -8.34 2.52 2.50
N PHE A 65 -7.57 2.00 1.54
CA PHE A 65 -8.07 1.01 0.59
C PHE A 65 -8.08 -0.36 1.26
N SER A 66 -9.20 -0.72 1.86
CA SER A 66 -9.55 -2.13 2.09
C SER A 66 -9.91 -2.75 0.73
N LEU A 67 -9.52 -4.00 0.48
CA LEU A 67 -9.73 -4.74 -0.79
C LEU A 67 -11.18 -4.72 -1.30
N GLU A 68 -12.19 -4.41 -0.47
CA GLU A 68 -13.56 -4.13 -0.92
C GLU A 68 -13.66 -2.93 -1.89
N LYS A 69 -12.75 -1.95 -1.82
CA LYS A 69 -12.68 -0.83 -2.77
C LYS A 69 -11.80 -1.10 -3.99
N ALA A 70 -10.93 -2.11 -3.95
CA ALA A 70 -10.34 -2.65 -5.18
C ALA A 70 -11.44 -3.30 -6.05
N VAL A 71 -12.52 -3.81 -5.44
CA VAL A 71 -13.74 -4.19 -6.16
C VAL A 71 -14.43 -2.99 -6.81
N THR A 72 -14.31 -1.77 -6.26
CA THR A 72 -14.72 -0.53 -6.96
C THR A 72 -13.79 -0.23 -8.14
N PHE A 73 -12.49 -0.55 -8.04
CA PHE A 73 -11.54 -0.46 -9.16
C PHE A 73 -11.80 -1.54 -10.24
N LEU A 74 -12.29 -2.73 -9.87
CA LEU A 74 -12.71 -3.78 -10.82
C LEU A 74 -14.12 -3.56 -11.37
N ALA A 75 -14.99 -2.85 -10.65
CA ALA A 75 -16.28 -2.38 -11.15
C ALA A 75 -16.11 -1.37 -12.31
N LEU A 76 -14.93 -0.77 -12.49
CA LEU A 76 -14.59 -0.05 -13.73
C LEU A 76 -14.71 -0.92 -14.98
N PHE A 77 -14.56 -2.24 -14.89
CA PHE A 77 -14.50 -3.13 -16.05
C PHE A 77 -15.80 -3.89 -16.33
N SER A 78 -16.86 -3.67 -15.52
CA SER A 78 -18.13 -4.42 -15.59
C SER A 78 -19.32 -3.52 -15.95
N GLY A 79 -19.30 -2.94 -17.15
CA GLY A 79 -20.50 -2.73 -17.97
C GLY A 79 -21.48 -1.58 -17.69
N ASP A 80 -21.53 -0.99 -16.48
CA ASP A 80 -22.34 0.21 -16.21
C ASP A 80 -21.48 1.30 -15.55
N THR A 81 -21.21 2.37 -16.28
CA THR A 81 -20.05 3.25 -16.05
C THR A 81 -20.20 4.19 -14.85
N GLY A 82 -19.80 3.70 -13.67
CA GLY A 82 -19.39 4.51 -12.51
C GLY A 82 -18.00 5.15 -12.65
N GLN A 83 -17.44 5.20 -13.87
CA GLN A 83 -16.13 5.79 -14.13
C GLN A 83 -16.20 7.31 -14.06
N ILE A 84 -15.43 7.92 -13.15
CA ILE A 84 -15.25 9.38 -13.14
C ILE A 84 -14.54 9.78 -14.43
N LYS A 85 -15.19 10.61 -15.25
CA LYS A 85 -14.64 11.16 -16.50
C LYS A 85 -13.31 11.85 -16.25
N SER A 86 -12.35 11.72 -17.18
CA SER A 86 -11.03 12.36 -17.07
C SER A 86 -11.11 13.87 -16.85
N GLU A 87 -12.02 14.55 -17.55
CA GLU A 87 -12.27 15.99 -17.38
C GLU A 87 -12.64 16.38 -15.94
N VAL A 88 -13.40 15.52 -15.26
CA VAL A 88 -13.79 15.77 -13.85
C VAL A 88 -12.59 15.57 -12.94
N ARG A 89 -11.74 14.57 -13.21
CA ARG A 89 -10.51 14.31 -12.44
C ARG A 89 -9.50 15.44 -12.59
N GLU A 90 -9.24 15.89 -13.81
CA GLU A 90 -8.34 17.01 -14.10
C GLU A 90 -8.81 18.28 -13.38
N ARG A 91 -10.10 18.62 -13.50
CA ARG A 91 -10.67 19.78 -12.80
C ARG A 91 -10.57 19.69 -11.27
N ILE A 92 -10.66 18.48 -10.70
CA ILE A 92 -10.48 18.27 -9.26
C ILE A 92 -9.00 18.41 -8.90
N ASN A 93 -8.10 17.82 -9.67
CA ASN A 93 -6.66 17.88 -9.44
C ASN A 93 -6.16 19.33 -9.47
N ASP A 94 -6.59 20.14 -10.44
CA ASP A 94 -6.23 21.55 -10.54
C ASP A 94 -6.65 22.34 -9.29
N LYS A 95 -7.87 22.10 -8.80
CA LYS A 95 -8.37 22.74 -7.58
C LYS A 95 -7.64 22.30 -6.32
N VAL A 96 -7.30 21.02 -6.23
CA VAL A 96 -6.53 20.49 -5.10
C VAL A 96 -5.12 21.08 -5.10
N ALA A 97 -4.49 21.21 -6.26
CA ALA A 97 -3.19 21.86 -6.42
C ALA A 97 -3.26 23.35 -6.05
N GLU A 98 -4.28 24.08 -6.52
CA GLU A 98 -4.52 25.48 -6.15
C GLU A 98 -4.66 25.65 -4.63
N TRP A 99 -5.50 24.83 -3.98
CA TRP A 99 -5.69 24.90 -2.53
C TRP A 99 -4.43 24.53 -1.73
N HIS A 100 -3.61 23.64 -2.29
CA HIS A 100 -2.32 23.30 -1.69
C HIS A 100 -1.33 24.46 -1.78
N GLU A 101 -1.20 25.09 -2.96
CA GLU A 101 -0.32 26.26 -3.17
C GLU A 101 -0.74 27.48 -2.36
N GLU A 102 -2.05 27.71 -2.21
CA GLU A 102 -2.61 28.78 -1.38
C GLU A 102 -2.54 28.51 0.13
N GLY A 103 -2.10 27.31 0.54
CA GLY A 103 -2.06 26.89 1.95
C GLY A 103 -3.44 26.69 2.59
N LYS A 104 -4.50 26.54 1.78
CA LYS A 104 -5.87 26.25 2.25
C LYS A 104 -6.07 24.77 2.55
N ALA A 105 -5.25 23.90 1.98
CA ALA A 105 -5.29 22.46 2.18
C ALA A 105 -3.87 21.87 2.24
N GLU A 106 -3.68 20.83 3.05
CA GLU A 106 -2.45 20.03 3.07
C GLU A 106 -2.76 18.67 2.42
N ILE A 107 -1.87 18.21 1.54
CA ILE A 107 -1.99 16.87 0.96
C ILE A 107 -1.36 15.88 1.91
N VAL A 108 -2.21 15.03 2.50
CA VAL A 108 -1.76 13.94 3.35
C VAL A 108 -1.57 12.68 2.50
N PRO A 109 -0.34 12.12 2.43
CA PRO A 109 -0.12 10.84 1.76
C PRO A 109 -0.87 9.71 2.47
N GLY A 110 -1.53 8.87 1.67
CA GLY A 110 -2.24 7.68 2.12
C GLY A 110 -1.37 6.42 2.06
N VAL A 111 -1.87 5.33 2.67
CA VAL A 111 -1.32 3.98 2.50
C VAL A 111 -2.28 3.13 1.67
N LEU A 112 -1.75 2.49 0.63
CA LEU A 112 -2.44 1.40 -0.06
C LEU A 112 -1.92 0.09 0.50
N PHE A 113 -2.77 -0.66 1.21
CA PHE A 113 -2.46 -2.01 1.66
C PHE A 113 -3.10 -3.05 0.74
N THR A 114 -2.31 -4.01 0.26
CA THR A 114 -2.80 -5.14 -0.53
C THR A 114 -2.39 -6.45 0.12
N ASP A 115 -3.38 -7.20 0.62
CA ASP A 115 -3.16 -8.58 1.05
C ASP A 115 -3.14 -9.52 -0.16
N GLU A 116 -2.45 -10.64 -0.02
CA GLU A 116 -2.35 -11.67 -1.06
C GLU A 116 -1.95 -11.14 -2.45
N VAL A 117 -0.91 -10.32 -2.52
CA VAL A 117 -0.43 -9.65 -3.75
C VAL A 117 -0.23 -10.57 -4.96
N HIS A 118 0.08 -11.85 -4.73
CA HIS A 118 0.23 -12.87 -5.77
C HIS A 118 -1.06 -13.15 -6.56
N MET A 119 -2.20 -12.65 -6.08
CA MET A 119 -3.49 -12.71 -6.76
C MET A 119 -3.71 -11.55 -7.73
N LEU A 120 -2.82 -10.56 -7.79
CA LEU A 120 -2.93 -9.44 -8.73
C LEU A 120 -2.45 -9.87 -10.13
N ASP A 121 -3.13 -9.35 -11.16
CA ASP A 121 -2.73 -9.52 -12.55
C ASP A 121 -1.61 -8.56 -12.97
N ILE A 122 -1.00 -8.84 -14.13
CA ILE A 122 0.11 -8.04 -14.64
C ILE A 122 -0.29 -6.61 -15.05
N GLU A 123 -1.55 -6.41 -15.43
CA GLU A 123 -2.07 -5.08 -15.76
C GLU A 123 -2.14 -4.19 -14.50
N PHE A 124 -2.56 -4.76 -13.37
CA PHE A 124 -2.58 -4.07 -12.09
C PHE A 124 -1.17 -3.75 -11.58
N PHE A 125 -0.21 -4.66 -11.74
CA PHE A 125 1.19 -4.35 -11.42
C PHE A 125 1.74 -3.21 -12.29
N SER A 126 1.40 -3.18 -13.57
CA SER A 126 1.78 -2.07 -14.46
C SER A 126 1.16 -0.74 -14.01
N PHE A 127 -0.09 -0.77 -13.53
CA PHE A 127 -0.73 0.39 -12.91
C PHE A 127 -0.03 0.84 -11.63
N LEU A 128 0.34 -0.10 -10.74
CA LEU A 128 1.06 0.21 -9.50
C LEU A 128 2.42 0.86 -9.77
N ASN A 129 3.19 0.35 -10.73
CA ASN A 129 4.47 0.96 -11.13
C ASN A 129 4.29 2.43 -11.55
N ARG A 130 3.33 2.70 -12.44
CA ARG A 130 3.02 4.07 -12.86
C ARG A 130 2.52 4.95 -11.71
N ALA A 131 1.79 4.38 -10.75
CA ALA A 131 1.34 5.11 -9.57
C ALA A 131 2.50 5.46 -8.62
N LEU A 132 3.49 4.56 -8.48
CA LEU A 132 4.69 4.79 -7.67
C LEU A 132 5.62 5.86 -8.27
N GLU A 133 5.64 5.99 -9.60
CA GLU A 133 6.36 7.05 -10.33
C GLU A 133 5.76 8.45 -10.13
N SER A 134 4.49 8.56 -9.71
CA SER A 134 3.82 9.85 -9.54
C SER A 134 4.36 10.62 -8.33
N ASP A 135 4.39 11.95 -8.41
CA ASP A 135 4.82 12.81 -7.29
C ASP A 135 3.91 12.72 -6.06
N MET A 136 2.67 12.24 -6.21
CA MET A 136 1.79 11.96 -5.08
C MET A 136 2.31 10.75 -4.32
N VAL A 137 2.81 10.99 -3.10
CA VAL A 137 3.40 9.95 -2.25
C VAL A 137 2.31 8.98 -1.80
N LEU A 138 2.18 7.87 -2.52
CA LEU A 138 1.46 6.70 -2.05
C LEU A 138 2.47 5.78 -1.35
N ILE A 139 2.19 5.45 -0.09
CA ILE A 139 2.93 4.40 0.59
C ILE A 139 2.25 3.07 0.22
N LEU A 140 2.92 2.24 -0.56
CA LEU A 140 2.41 0.91 -0.94
C LEU A 140 2.88 -0.14 0.07
N ILE A 141 1.96 -0.86 0.68
CA ILE A 141 2.26 -2.02 1.53
C ILE A 141 1.60 -3.24 0.92
N MET A 142 2.37 -4.27 0.66
CA MET A 142 1.91 -5.53 0.08
C MET A 142 2.20 -6.67 1.04
N ALA A 143 1.33 -7.68 1.07
CA ALA A 143 1.56 -8.88 1.84
C ALA A 143 1.44 -10.13 0.96
N THR A 144 2.24 -11.14 1.28
CA THR A 144 2.21 -12.43 0.58
C THR A 144 2.57 -13.58 1.50
N ASN A 145 2.00 -14.75 1.21
CA ASN A 145 2.33 -16.03 1.82
C ASN A 145 2.93 -17.01 0.80
N ARG A 146 3.11 -16.59 -0.46
CA ARG A 146 3.71 -17.40 -1.52
C ARG A 146 5.21 -17.13 -1.61
N GLY A 147 5.98 -18.18 -1.89
CA GLY A 147 7.37 -18.06 -2.35
C GLY A 147 7.40 -17.76 -3.85
N ILE A 148 8.13 -18.55 -4.63
CA ILE A 148 8.13 -18.44 -6.11
C ILE A 148 6.78 -18.94 -6.65
N THR A 149 6.13 -18.13 -7.49
CA THR A 149 4.88 -18.49 -8.18
C THR A 149 4.81 -17.77 -9.52
N ASN A 150 3.90 -18.18 -10.40
CA ASN A 150 3.65 -17.46 -11.64
C ASN A 150 3.04 -16.09 -11.34
N ILE A 151 3.45 -15.07 -12.09
CA ILE A 151 2.72 -13.80 -12.17
C ILE A 151 1.37 -14.13 -12.83
N ARG A 152 0.27 -13.73 -12.20
CA ARG A 152 -1.08 -14.07 -12.67
C ARG A 152 -1.27 -13.61 -14.13
N GLU A 153 -1.95 -14.44 -14.91
CA GLU A 153 -2.19 -14.24 -16.35
C GLU A 153 -0.94 -14.34 -17.25
N THR A 154 0.17 -14.80 -16.68
CA THR A 154 1.40 -15.07 -17.44
C THR A 154 1.94 -16.46 -17.14
N ASN A 155 2.89 -16.91 -17.96
CA ASN A 155 3.66 -18.13 -17.73
C ASN A 155 5.02 -17.85 -17.05
N GLN A 156 5.27 -16.62 -16.62
CA GLN A 156 6.54 -16.22 -16.02
C GLN A 156 6.52 -16.48 -14.51
N GLN A 157 7.52 -17.21 -14.02
CA GLN A 157 7.76 -17.37 -12.58
C GLN A 157 8.52 -16.17 -12.03
N SER A 158 8.11 -15.73 -10.84
CA SER A 158 8.78 -14.66 -10.12
C SER A 158 8.63 -14.84 -8.60
N PRO A 159 9.57 -14.34 -7.77
CA PRO A 159 9.36 -14.28 -6.33
C PRO A 159 8.03 -13.61 -6.00
N HIS A 160 7.24 -14.26 -5.17
CA HIS A 160 5.95 -13.78 -4.67
C HIS A 160 4.88 -13.52 -5.76
N GLY A 161 5.14 -13.91 -7.02
CA GLY A 161 4.24 -13.62 -8.14
C GLY A 161 4.25 -12.15 -8.57
N ILE A 162 5.30 -11.41 -8.20
CA ILE A 162 5.44 -9.98 -8.48
C ILE A 162 6.45 -9.79 -9.62
N PRO A 163 6.20 -8.92 -10.61
CA PRO A 163 7.18 -8.57 -11.64
C PRO A 163 8.51 -8.06 -11.07
N ILE A 164 9.63 -8.38 -11.72
CA ILE A 164 10.99 -8.09 -11.21
C ILE A 164 11.23 -6.58 -11.08
N ASP A 165 10.72 -5.81 -12.04
CA ASP A 165 10.74 -4.35 -12.06
C ASP A 165 10.09 -3.72 -10.82
N LEU A 166 8.97 -4.28 -10.34
CA LEU A 166 8.37 -3.83 -9.10
C LEU A 166 9.16 -4.34 -7.89
N LEU A 167 9.59 -5.62 -7.90
CA LEU A 167 10.38 -6.23 -6.81
C LEU A 167 11.66 -5.46 -6.49
N ASP A 168 12.36 -4.96 -7.50
CA ASP A 168 13.61 -4.20 -7.35
C ASP A 168 13.40 -2.88 -6.59
N CYS A 169 12.15 -2.40 -6.52
CA CYS A 169 11.76 -1.18 -5.81
C CYS A 169 11.15 -1.46 -4.43
N LEU A 170 11.09 -2.73 -3.97
CA LEU A 170 10.46 -3.09 -2.70
C LEU A 170 11.48 -3.27 -1.59
N LEU A 171 11.17 -2.69 -0.43
CA LEU A 171 11.72 -3.17 0.82
C LEU A 171 11.00 -4.46 1.21
N ILE A 172 11.74 -5.57 1.32
CA ILE A 172 11.15 -6.87 1.67
C ILE A 172 11.47 -7.18 3.13
N MET A 173 10.44 -7.49 3.90
CA MET A 173 10.56 -8.00 5.27
C MET A 173 9.85 -9.34 5.40
N THR A 174 10.25 -10.11 6.40
CA THR A 174 9.64 -11.41 6.68
C THR A 174 8.98 -11.46 8.05
N THR A 175 7.93 -12.27 8.17
CA THR A 175 7.29 -12.61 9.44
C THR A 175 7.45 -14.10 9.73
N GLU A 176 7.66 -14.42 11.00
CA GLU A 176 7.87 -15.79 11.47
C GLU A 176 6.58 -16.37 12.06
N PRO A 177 6.41 -17.69 12.16
CA PRO A 177 5.33 -18.29 12.94
C PRO A 177 5.37 -17.82 14.40
N TYR A 178 4.20 -17.65 15.02
CA TYR A 178 4.11 -17.34 16.43
C TYR A 178 4.54 -18.53 17.30
N GLU A 179 5.22 -18.23 18.40
CA GLU A 179 5.58 -19.23 19.40
C GLU A 179 4.36 -19.59 20.29
N ALA A 180 4.40 -20.75 20.93
CA ALA A 180 3.25 -21.29 21.68
C ALA A 180 2.78 -20.38 22.82
N ASP A 181 3.67 -19.57 23.39
CA ASP A 181 3.37 -18.59 24.43
C ASP A 181 2.71 -17.30 23.91
N GLU A 182 2.80 -17.05 22.60
CA GLU A 182 2.20 -15.90 21.91
C GLU A 182 0.76 -16.18 21.43
N ILE A 183 0.34 -17.44 21.31
CA ILE A 183 -0.99 -17.89 20.81
C ILE A 183 -2.01 -18.09 21.97
N LYS A 184 -1.87 -17.34 23.07
CA LYS A 184 -2.73 -17.52 24.26
C LYS A 184 -4.14 -16.98 24.12
#